data_AF-A0A0M9VPF2-F1
#
_entry.id   AF-A0A0M9VPF2-F1
#
_cell.length_a   1.000
_cell.length_b   1.000
_cell.length_c   1.000
_cell.angle_alpha   90.00
_cell.angle_beta   90.00
_cell.angle_gamma   90.00
#
_symmetry.space_group_name_H-M   'P 1'
#
loop_
_entity.id
_entity.type
_entity.pdbx_description
1 polymer ?
#
loop_
_entity_poly.entity_id
_entity_poly.type
_entity_poly.pdbx_seq_one_letter_code
_entity_poly.pdbx_strand_id
1 'polypeptide(L)'
;MGAEAIGNANSDDDSRRRILSHACRIYILSEKLPKEEWHRLLSLAGSLGAAVCDDRRDANILLTDIRAPKRIERHTSEEERATKAIVNVAWLDTCAKQRVCVDMEAYRAYGLIDGRETDSLDLDATPTPPSSREGSTEPTDSASRPMNMSDWVNSEFAVFRRTPLVSEFNQPLVDELQVLREHRRLTGDATSEMAYMRAASAVKAYPLPLRDVSEEKLRTIKGIGAKVATLIRQFYDEGGIAEVCVIRHDQAIQTQLQFMMLYGIGPRTAQRAYQEGCRTLEDVTRRQHTHLSSQLGPAASLALLPDLSQRISHYEVQWITEEVCDLACLTQIMQDMRGYLPDARHTICGSVRRGKEEVGDIDLVITSEAEPDNHSFILEKLLSKWREDERLTHTISVTQPESHGRVHVAEIVYVSHYHPQPVHRRVDLVFVAQAQYGAAILAWTGSITYERDLRRWARARGYMFSHMGLVHLDTMQLEPTPTEASVFELLGLPAIPPTLRNAD
;
A
#
# COMPACT_ATOMS: atom_id res chain seq x y z
N MET A 1 -51.79 -14.49 31.34
CA MET A 1 -50.44 -13.91 31.23
C MET A 1 -50.16 -13.74 29.75
N GLY A 2 -50.24 -12.50 29.29
CA GLY A 2 -50.28 -12.13 27.87
C GLY A 2 -48.92 -12.25 27.19
N ALA A 3 -48.95 -12.69 25.94
CA ALA A 3 -47.89 -12.50 24.97
C ALA A 3 -48.42 -11.46 23.97
N GLU A 4 -48.01 -10.20 24.14
CA GLU A 4 -48.23 -9.15 23.16
C GLU A 4 -47.18 -9.28 22.06
N ALA A 5 -47.66 -9.55 20.85
CA ALA A 5 -46.95 -9.27 19.63
C ALA A 5 -46.84 -7.75 19.47
N ILE A 6 -45.61 -7.23 19.47
CA ILE A 6 -45.34 -5.84 19.10
C ILE A 6 -44.67 -5.88 17.73
N GLY A 7 -45.48 -5.63 16.70
CA GLY A 7 -44.98 -5.06 15.46
C GLY A 7 -44.70 -3.58 15.65
N ASN A 8 -43.57 -3.11 15.11
CA ASN A 8 -43.28 -1.74 14.66
C ASN A 8 -41.78 -1.70 14.32
N ALA A 9 -41.30 -1.05 13.27
CA ALA A 9 -41.94 -0.30 12.21
C ALA A 9 -40.95 -0.29 11.05
N ASN A 10 -41.46 -0.37 9.82
CA ASN A 10 -40.77 0.24 8.68
C ASN A 10 -40.60 1.73 9.02
N SER A 11 -39.40 2.13 9.45
CA SER A 11 -38.98 3.51 9.32
C SER A 11 -38.28 3.63 7.99
N ASP A 12 -38.88 4.40 7.09
CA ASP A 12 -38.18 5.10 6.04
C ASP A 12 -36.90 5.71 6.61
N ASP A 13 -35.76 5.07 6.36
CA ASP A 13 -34.46 5.72 6.44
C ASP A 13 -33.96 5.81 5.00
N ASP A 14 -34.43 6.84 4.31
CA ASP A 14 -33.66 7.53 3.28
C ASP A 14 -32.35 7.94 3.94
N SER A 15 -31.45 6.97 4.07
CA SER A 15 -30.20 7.06 4.82
C SER A 15 -29.50 8.31 4.32
N ARG A 16 -29.47 9.36 5.15
CA ARG A 16 -28.86 10.65 4.81
C ARG A 16 -27.50 10.37 4.20
N ARG A 17 -27.41 10.47 2.87
CA ARG A 17 -26.21 10.16 2.12
C ARG A 17 -25.14 11.09 2.66
N ARG A 18 -24.16 10.52 3.34
CA ARG A 18 -23.12 11.26 4.02
C ARG A 18 -22.28 11.98 2.96
N ILE A 19 -22.40 13.30 2.89
CA ILE A 19 -21.73 14.13 1.88
C ILE A 19 -20.26 14.37 2.26
N LEU A 20 -20.00 14.68 3.53
CA LEU A 20 -18.67 14.90 4.09
C LEU A 20 -18.21 13.70 4.91
N SER A 21 -16.95 13.31 4.75
CA SER A 21 -16.36 12.21 5.52
C SER A 21 -15.99 12.67 6.93
N HIS A 22 -15.80 11.71 7.85
CA HIS A 22 -15.21 11.99 9.16
C HIS A 22 -13.78 12.53 9.09
N ALA A 23 -13.09 12.38 7.95
CA ALA A 23 -11.80 13.01 7.73
C ALA A 23 -11.91 14.54 7.58
N CYS A 24 -13.10 15.07 7.24
CA CYS A 24 -13.37 16.51 7.28
C CYS A 24 -13.55 16.94 8.75
N ARG A 25 -12.48 17.39 9.39
CA ARG A 25 -12.47 17.86 10.78
C ARG A 25 -12.54 19.39 10.76
N ILE A 26 -13.74 19.92 10.97
CA ILE A 26 -14.04 21.34 10.74
C ILE A 26 -14.09 22.09 12.06
N TYR A 27 -13.36 23.20 12.14
CA TYR A 27 -13.57 24.24 13.13
C TYR A 27 -14.09 25.50 12.43
N ILE A 28 -15.13 26.13 12.99
CA ILE A 28 -15.74 27.34 12.42
C ILE A 28 -15.26 28.56 13.19
N LEU A 29 -14.51 29.45 12.52
CA LEU A 29 -14.08 30.72 13.08
C LEU A 29 -15.30 31.60 13.34
N SER A 30 -15.55 31.97 14.58
CA SER A 30 -16.72 32.79 14.96
C SER A 30 -16.60 34.26 14.56
N GLU A 31 -15.39 34.72 14.24
CA GLU A 31 -15.10 36.09 13.91
C GLU A 31 -15.78 36.50 12.60
N LYS A 32 -16.53 37.63 12.66
CA LYS A 32 -17.38 38.12 11.56
C LYS A 32 -18.59 37.26 11.21
N LEU A 33 -18.85 36.19 11.95
CA LEU A 33 -20.04 35.37 11.80
C LEU A 33 -21.10 35.73 12.86
N PRO A 34 -22.33 36.08 12.46
CA PRO A 34 -23.46 36.19 13.39
C PRO A 34 -23.66 34.88 14.17
N LYS A 35 -24.07 34.96 15.45
CA LYS A 35 -24.26 33.78 16.29
C LYS A 35 -25.24 32.76 15.69
N GLU A 36 -26.31 33.24 15.06
CA GLU A 36 -27.30 32.37 14.40
C GLU A 36 -26.68 31.60 13.24
N GLU A 37 -25.89 32.29 12.42
CA GLU A 37 -25.20 31.70 11.28
C GLU A 37 -24.14 30.68 11.72
N TRP A 38 -23.42 30.96 12.80
CA TRP A 38 -22.47 30.01 13.38
C TRP A 38 -23.15 28.69 13.82
N HIS A 39 -24.29 28.77 14.51
CA HIS A 39 -25.05 27.57 14.89
C HIS A 39 -25.61 26.83 13.67
N ARG A 40 -26.07 27.57 12.65
CA ARG A 40 -26.52 26.99 11.37
C ARG A 40 -25.40 26.18 10.72
N LEU A 41 -24.20 26.76 10.62
CA LEU A 41 -23.05 26.10 9.99
C LEU A 41 -22.56 24.88 10.78
N LEU A 42 -22.58 24.92 12.12
CA LEU A 42 -22.26 23.73 12.95
C LEU A 42 -23.26 22.60 12.68
N SER A 43 -24.55 22.91 12.72
CA SER A 43 -25.61 21.94 12.44
C SER A 43 -25.50 21.39 11.02
N LEU A 44 -25.22 22.27 10.05
CA LEU A 44 -25.03 21.90 8.65
C LEU A 44 -23.83 20.95 8.49
N ALA A 45 -22.66 21.30 9.03
CA ALA A 45 -21.45 20.48 8.94
C ALA A 45 -21.66 19.09 9.54
N GLY A 46 -22.28 19.01 10.72
CA GLY A 46 -22.64 17.74 11.35
C GLY A 46 -23.65 16.94 10.52
N SER A 47 -24.67 17.60 9.97
CA SER A 47 -25.69 16.95 9.13
C SER A 47 -25.14 16.41 7.81
N LEU A 48 -24.12 17.07 7.25
CA LEU A 48 -23.42 16.60 6.05
C LEU A 48 -22.43 15.48 6.39
N GLY A 49 -22.08 15.29 7.66
CA GLY A 49 -21.30 14.17 8.16
C GLY A 49 -19.84 14.48 8.54
N ALA A 50 -19.44 15.74 8.54
CA ALA A 50 -18.13 16.17 9.03
C ALA A 50 -17.98 15.95 10.54
N ALA A 51 -16.74 15.82 11.00
CA ALA A 51 -16.42 15.90 12.43
C ALA A 51 -16.28 17.38 12.81
N VAL A 52 -17.21 17.89 13.61
CA VAL A 52 -17.17 19.27 14.10
C VAL A 52 -16.28 19.31 15.34
N CYS A 53 -15.24 20.13 15.32
CA CYS A 53 -14.23 20.21 16.38
C CYS A 53 -14.51 21.39 17.31
N ASP A 54 -14.44 21.16 18.62
CA ASP A 54 -14.53 22.21 19.65
C ASP A 54 -13.21 22.97 19.84
N ASP A 55 -12.08 22.35 19.45
CA ASP A 55 -10.74 22.94 19.49
C ASP A 55 -10.17 23.04 18.08
N ARG A 56 -9.58 24.20 17.77
CA ARG A 56 -8.94 24.49 16.49
C ARG A 56 -7.81 23.50 16.18
N ARG A 57 -7.12 22.98 17.20
CA ARG A 57 -6.00 22.05 17.06
C ARG A 57 -6.42 20.74 16.41
N ASP A 58 -7.63 20.28 16.69
CA ASP A 58 -8.14 18.98 16.22
C ASP A 58 -8.69 19.04 14.78
N ALA A 59 -8.92 20.24 14.26
CA ALA A 59 -9.43 20.46 12.91
C ALA A 59 -8.33 20.42 11.83
N ASN A 60 -8.66 19.94 10.64
CA ASN A 60 -7.84 20.11 9.44
C ASN A 60 -8.42 21.17 8.47
N ILE A 61 -9.67 21.59 8.70
CA ILE A 61 -10.36 22.63 7.93
C ILE A 61 -10.80 23.75 8.89
N LEU A 62 -10.39 24.98 8.60
CA LEU A 62 -10.90 26.19 9.26
C LEU A 62 -11.91 26.88 8.33
N LEU A 63 -13.19 26.83 8.70
CA LEU A 63 -14.27 27.47 7.95
C LEU A 63 -14.43 28.92 8.42
N THR A 64 -14.44 29.88 7.49
CA THR A 64 -14.50 31.32 7.82
C THR A 64 -15.28 32.15 6.80
N ASP A 65 -15.93 33.23 7.27
CA ASP A 65 -16.49 34.26 6.38
C ASP A 65 -15.53 35.48 6.23
N ILE A 66 -14.33 35.41 6.84
CA ILE A 66 -13.31 36.44 6.66
C ILE A 66 -12.73 36.32 5.24
N ARG A 67 -12.90 37.36 4.43
CA ARG A 67 -12.40 37.40 3.04
C ARG A 67 -11.03 38.06 2.87
N ALA A 68 -10.63 38.93 3.80
CA ALA A 68 -9.41 39.70 3.67
C ALA A 68 -8.21 38.94 4.28
N PRO A 69 -7.13 38.63 3.50
CA PRO A 69 -6.00 37.83 3.98
C PRO A 69 -5.35 38.36 5.26
N LYS A 70 -5.08 39.68 5.32
CA LYS A 70 -4.53 40.34 6.53
C LYS A 70 -5.39 40.20 7.78
N ARG A 71 -6.69 39.96 7.63
CA ARG A 71 -7.58 39.71 8.77
C ARG A 71 -7.53 38.23 9.18
N ILE A 72 -7.45 37.32 8.22
CA ILE A 72 -7.23 35.90 8.49
C ILE A 72 -5.92 35.74 9.28
N GLU A 73 -4.85 36.42 8.87
CA GLU A 73 -3.56 36.44 9.57
C GLU A 73 -3.65 36.87 11.04
N ARG A 74 -4.59 37.76 11.39
CA ARG A 74 -4.82 38.22 12.77
C ARG A 74 -5.58 37.22 13.63
N HIS A 75 -6.38 36.36 12.99
CA HIS A 75 -7.28 35.43 13.66
C HIS A 75 -6.84 33.97 13.53
N THR A 76 -5.66 33.74 12.94
CA THR A 76 -5.02 32.43 12.79
C THR A 76 -3.56 32.53 13.20
N SER A 77 -2.96 31.44 13.66
CA SER A 77 -1.51 31.36 13.84
C SER A 77 -0.82 31.07 12.51
N GLU A 78 0.49 31.32 12.44
CA GLU A 78 1.28 30.95 11.26
C GLU A 78 1.27 29.43 11.01
N GLU A 79 1.33 28.63 12.08
CA GLU A 79 1.22 27.18 12.01
C GLU A 79 -0.12 26.72 11.41
N GLU A 80 -1.24 27.33 11.84
CA GLU A 80 -2.56 26.98 11.29
C GLU A 80 -2.66 27.30 9.79
N ARG A 81 -2.08 28.42 9.35
CA ARG A 81 -2.08 28.81 7.93
C ARG A 81 -1.21 27.92 7.07
N ALA A 82 -0.16 27.34 7.65
CA ALA A 82 0.68 26.37 6.97
C ALA A 82 0.02 24.98 6.90
N THR A 83 -0.75 24.60 7.93
CA THR A 83 -1.17 23.20 8.17
C THR A 83 -2.63 22.87 7.94
N LYS A 84 -3.51 23.86 7.87
CA LYS A 84 -4.96 23.65 7.75
C LYS A 84 -5.49 24.30 6.48
N ALA A 85 -6.50 23.68 5.88
CA ALA A 85 -7.24 24.30 4.79
C ALA A 85 -8.13 25.41 5.36
N ILE A 86 -7.87 26.67 4.99
CA ILE A 86 -8.71 27.81 5.41
C ILE A 86 -9.68 28.10 4.28
N VAL A 87 -10.95 27.79 4.48
CA VAL A 87 -11.97 27.71 3.43
C VAL A 87 -13.14 28.65 3.75
N ASN A 88 -13.71 29.28 2.72
CA ASN A 88 -14.88 30.12 2.88
C ASN A 88 -16.14 29.30 3.25
N VAL A 89 -17.03 29.87 4.08
CA VAL A 89 -18.32 29.25 4.46
C VAL A 89 -19.17 28.78 3.27
N ALA A 90 -19.06 29.44 2.12
CA ALA A 90 -19.77 29.06 0.89
C ALA A 90 -19.45 27.66 0.38
N TRP A 91 -18.30 27.08 0.75
CA TRP A 91 -17.97 25.69 0.44
C TRP A 91 -19.01 24.74 1.04
N LEU A 92 -19.32 24.91 2.34
CA LEU A 92 -20.24 24.05 3.05
C LEU A 92 -21.66 24.15 2.50
N ASP A 93 -22.10 25.37 2.17
CA ASP A 93 -23.38 25.61 1.53
C ASP A 93 -23.45 25.02 0.12
N THR A 94 -22.36 25.07 -0.64
CA THR A 94 -22.30 24.44 -1.97
C THR A 94 -22.37 22.92 -1.83
N CYS A 95 -21.64 22.33 -0.88
CA CYS A 95 -21.70 20.89 -0.62
C CYS A 95 -23.13 20.44 -0.29
N ALA A 96 -23.84 21.21 0.55
CA ALA A 96 -25.23 20.94 0.89
C ALA A 96 -26.17 21.06 -0.32
N LYS A 97 -26.01 22.12 -1.13
CA LYS A 97 -26.86 22.41 -2.28
C LYS A 97 -26.69 21.39 -3.40
N GLN A 98 -25.46 21.01 -3.71
CA GLN A 98 -25.15 20.07 -4.79
C GLN A 98 -25.24 18.60 -4.34
N ARG A 99 -25.30 18.34 -3.02
CA ARG A 99 -25.28 17.01 -2.42
C ARG A 99 -24.02 16.19 -2.77
N VAL A 100 -22.90 16.88 -2.97
CA VAL A 100 -21.55 16.34 -3.24
C VAL A 100 -20.54 17.14 -2.42
N CYS A 101 -19.46 16.51 -1.96
CA CYS A 101 -18.34 17.25 -1.38
C CYS A 101 -17.48 17.85 -2.50
N VAL A 102 -17.71 19.12 -2.80
CA VAL A 102 -16.98 19.84 -3.86
C VAL A 102 -15.54 20.12 -3.44
N ASP A 103 -14.65 20.30 -4.42
CA ASP A 103 -13.25 20.63 -4.19
C ASP A 103 -13.11 21.90 -3.33
N MET A 104 -12.30 21.80 -2.27
CA MET A 104 -12.06 22.89 -1.32
C MET A 104 -11.16 23.99 -1.89
N GLU A 105 -10.31 23.68 -2.88
CA GLU A 105 -9.37 24.66 -3.44
C GLU A 105 -10.09 25.84 -4.08
N ALA A 106 -11.22 25.60 -4.76
CA ALA A 106 -12.07 26.65 -5.34
C ALA A 106 -12.66 27.62 -4.28
N TYR A 107 -12.59 27.27 -3.00
CA TYR A 107 -13.15 28.03 -1.89
C TYR A 107 -12.09 28.47 -0.87
N ARG A 108 -10.81 28.31 -1.20
CA ARG A 108 -9.70 28.65 -0.30
C ARG A 108 -9.72 30.16 0.01
N ALA A 109 -9.87 30.51 1.28
CA ALA A 109 -9.91 31.89 1.76
C ALA A 109 -8.50 32.43 2.06
N TYR A 110 -7.49 31.57 2.19
CA TYR A 110 -6.11 31.95 2.46
C TYR A 110 -5.11 31.00 1.79
N GLY A 111 -4.14 31.56 1.05
CA GLY A 111 -3.03 30.81 0.46
C GLY A 111 -3.32 30.16 -0.90
N LEU A 112 -3.58 30.97 -1.94
CA LEU A 112 -3.18 30.81 -3.36
C LEU A 112 -3.92 31.90 -4.14
N ILE A 113 -3.32 33.09 -4.20
CA ILE A 113 -3.55 34.02 -5.30
C ILE A 113 -2.21 34.06 -6.04
N ASP A 114 -1.93 33.02 -6.81
CA ASP A 114 -0.99 33.14 -7.91
C ASP A 114 -1.81 33.26 -9.18
N GLY A 115 -1.63 34.40 -9.85
CA GLY A 115 -2.32 34.72 -11.09
C GLY A 115 -2.05 33.67 -12.14
N ARG A 116 -3.09 32.98 -12.56
CA ARG A 116 -3.18 32.46 -13.92
C ARG A 116 -4.38 33.12 -14.57
N GLU A 117 -4.05 34.10 -15.41
CA GLU A 117 -4.88 34.48 -16.53
C GLU A 117 -5.32 33.21 -17.26
N THR A 118 -6.60 33.19 -17.59
CA THR A 118 -7.21 32.21 -18.48
C THR A 118 -6.55 32.31 -19.85
N ASP A 119 -5.64 31.40 -20.16
CA ASP A 119 -5.30 31.09 -21.55
C ASP A 119 -5.78 29.68 -21.86
N SER A 120 -6.79 29.67 -22.72
CA SER A 120 -7.24 28.53 -23.51
C SER A 120 -6.10 27.96 -24.34
N LEU A 121 -5.79 26.67 -24.19
CA LEU A 121 -4.97 25.92 -25.13
C LEU A 121 -5.61 24.56 -25.43
N ASP A 122 -6.37 24.59 -26.51
CA ASP A 122 -6.48 23.65 -27.62
C ASP A 122 -6.25 22.14 -27.39
N LEU A 123 -7.33 21.43 -27.68
CA LEU A 123 -7.41 20.06 -28.17
C LEU A 123 -6.72 19.96 -29.54
N ASP A 124 -5.58 19.28 -29.66
CA ASP A 124 -5.32 18.30 -30.72
C ASP A 124 -3.93 17.68 -30.58
N ALA A 125 -3.88 16.35 -30.37
CA ALA A 125 -2.72 15.54 -30.72
C ALA A 125 -3.12 14.05 -30.67
N THR A 126 -3.67 13.54 -31.77
CA THR A 126 -3.69 12.11 -32.07
C THR A 126 -2.26 11.59 -32.27
N PRO A 127 -1.86 10.47 -31.65
CA PRO A 127 -0.68 9.73 -32.09
C PRO A 127 -1.07 8.66 -33.12
N THR A 128 -0.53 8.80 -34.32
CA THR A 128 -0.55 7.81 -35.41
C THR A 128 0.34 6.60 -35.03
N PRO A 129 -0.02 5.36 -35.40
CA PRO A 129 0.69 4.15 -34.96
C PRO A 129 1.94 3.84 -35.80
N PRO A 130 3.00 3.24 -35.23
CA PRO A 130 4.05 2.65 -36.04
C PRO A 130 3.71 1.20 -36.45
N SER A 131 3.54 1.05 -37.76
CA SER A 131 3.95 -0.05 -38.65
C SER A 131 4.38 -1.39 -38.04
N SER A 132 3.67 -2.41 -38.49
CA SER A 132 3.98 -3.85 -38.56
C SER A 132 5.46 -4.22 -38.81
N ARG A 133 5.95 -5.20 -38.04
CA ARG A 133 6.93 -6.20 -38.47
C ARG A 133 6.50 -7.57 -37.97
N GLU A 134 6.24 -8.46 -38.93
CA GLU A 134 5.99 -9.88 -38.72
C GLU A 134 7.31 -10.63 -38.48
N GLY A 135 7.22 -11.71 -37.68
CA GLY A 135 8.01 -12.91 -37.91
C GLY A 135 9.04 -13.29 -36.85
N SER A 136 8.61 -14.00 -35.81
CA SER A 136 9.29 -15.21 -35.30
C SER A 136 8.43 -15.87 -34.21
N THR A 137 8.06 -17.12 -34.44
CA THR A 137 7.20 -17.96 -33.60
C THR A 137 7.96 -18.45 -32.36
N GLU A 138 7.61 -17.91 -31.20
CA GLU A 138 7.89 -18.48 -29.88
C GLU A 138 6.56 -18.70 -29.14
N PRO A 139 6.48 -19.67 -28.20
CA PRO A 139 5.21 -20.14 -27.67
C PRO A 139 4.57 -19.02 -26.85
N THR A 140 3.36 -18.60 -27.27
CA THR A 140 2.61 -17.52 -26.66
C THR A 140 2.39 -17.76 -25.17
N ASP A 141 3.03 -16.95 -24.33
CA ASP A 141 2.76 -16.88 -22.90
C ASP A 141 1.32 -16.38 -22.69
N SER A 142 0.50 -17.20 -22.03
CA SER A 142 -0.90 -16.88 -21.75
C SER A 142 -1.08 -15.63 -20.87
N ALA A 143 0.01 -15.10 -20.31
CA ALA A 143 0.03 -13.89 -19.49
C ALA A 143 -0.12 -12.58 -20.28
N SER A 144 0.17 -12.55 -21.59
CA SER A 144 0.18 -11.33 -22.42
C SER A 144 -1.17 -11.02 -23.10
N ARG A 145 -2.15 -11.92 -22.98
CA ARG A 145 -3.48 -11.72 -23.59
C ARG A 145 -4.34 -10.79 -22.72
N PRO A 146 -5.03 -9.79 -23.30
CA PRO A 146 -5.97 -8.95 -22.54
C PRO A 146 -7.04 -9.82 -21.87
N MET A 147 -7.31 -9.55 -20.59
CA MET A 147 -8.30 -10.32 -19.83
C MET A 147 -9.69 -10.07 -20.39
N ASN A 148 -10.43 -11.14 -20.67
CA ASN A 148 -11.83 -11.07 -21.06
C ASN A 148 -12.74 -11.47 -19.89
N MET A 149 -14.03 -11.21 -20.02
CA MET A 149 -15.02 -11.59 -19.00
C MET A 149 -15.13 -13.09 -18.77
N SER A 150 -14.80 -13.94 -19.75
CA SER A 150 -14.85 -15.39 -19.59
C SER A 150 -13.75 -15.95 -18.68
N ASP A 151 -12.60 -15.26 -18.59
CA ASP A 151 -11.48 -15.64 -17.74
C ASP A 151 -11.59 -15.07 -16.31
N TRP A 152 -12.53 -14.15 -16.07
CA TRP A 152 -12.70 -13.50 -14.78
C TRP A 152 -13.52 -14.34 -13.81
N VAL A 153 -12.99 -14.48 -12.60
CA VAL A 153 -13.63 -15.22 -11.51
C VAL A 153 -14.06 -14.25 -10.42
N ASN A 154 -15.37 -14.16 -10.19
CA ASN A 154 -15.96 -13.38 -9.09
C ASN A 154 -15.81 -14.10 -7.74
N SER A 155 -14.58 -14.21 -7.23
CA SER A 155 -14.26 -14.82 -5.95
C SER A 155 -13.94 -13.78 -4.89
N GLU A 156 -14.25 -14.05 -3.62
CA GLU A 156 -13.77 -13.22 -2.52
C GLU A 156 -12.25 -13.36 -2.29
N PHE A 157 -11.65 -14.49 -2.69
CA PHE A 157 -10.24 -14.77 -2.48
C PHE A 157 -9.40 -14.37 -3.71
N ALA A 158 -8.36 -13.58 -3.48
CA ALA A 158 -7.44 -13.13 -4.53
C ALA A 158 -6.74 -14.27 -5.27
N VAL A 159 -6.56 -15.43 -4.63
CA VAL A 159 -5.90 -16.62 -5.23
C VAL A 159 -6.66 -17.25 -6.41
N PHE A 160 -7.90 -16.83 -6.66
CA PHE A 160 -8.67 -17.21 -7.85
C PHE A 160 -8.73 -16.11 -8.91
N ARG A 161 -8.26 -14.92 -8.59
CA ARG A 161 -8.35 -13.75 -9.47
C ARG A 161 -7.01 -13.50 -10.11
N ARG A 162 -6.98 -13.56 -11.44
CA ARG A 162 -5.86 -13.01 -12.20
C ARG A 162 -5.88 -11.50 -12.01
N THR A 163 -4.88 -10.97 -11.31
CA THR A 163 -4.79 -9.53 -11.01
C THR A 163 -3.53 -8.96 -11.66
N PRO A 164 -3.67 -8.14 -12.72
CA PRO A 164 -2.52 -7.61 -13.45
C PRO A 164 -1.75 -6.59 -12.61
N LEU A 165 -0.54 -6.25 -13.04
CA LEU A 165 0.27 -5.22 -12.38
C LEU A 165 -0.46 -3.86 -12.38
N VAL A 166 -0.98 -3.48 -13.54
CA VAL A 166 -1.80 -2.28 -13.77
C VAL A 166 -3.14 -2.73 -14.33
N SER A 167 -4.24 -2.23 -13.76
CA SER A 167 -5.57 -2.46 -14.32
C SER A 167 -5.74 -1.66 -15.60
N GLU A 168 -6.14 -2.31 -16.69
CA GLU A 168 -6.36 -1.68 -18.00
C GLU A 168 -7.42 -0.57 -17.93
N PHE A 169 -8.46 -0.75 -17.11
CA PHE A 169 -9.62 0.16 -17.10
C PHE A 169 -9.84 0.91 -15.79
N ASN A 170 -9.38 0.37 -14.66
CA ASN A 170 -9.79 0.83 -13.34
C ASN A 170 -8.64 1.32 -12.46
N GLN A 171 -7.41 1.48 -13.00
CA GLN A 171 -6.23 1.81 -12.19
C GLN A 171 -6.39 3.13 -11.40
N PRO A 172 -6.87 4.25 -11.97
CA PRO A 172 -7.05 5.48 -11.21
C PRO A 172 -7.97 5.33 -9.98
N LEU A 173 -9.01 4.50 -10.10
CA LEU A 173 -9.90 4.16 -8.99
C LEU A 173 -9.20 3.27 -7.94
N VAL A 174 -8.39 2.31 -8.38
CA VAL A 174 -7.56 1.50 -7.47
C VAL A 174 -6.65 2.41 -6.63
N ASP A 175 -6.02 3.40 -7.26
CA ASP A 175 -5.10 4.33 -6.59
C ASP A 175 -5.82 5.16 -5.50
N GLU A 176 -7.04 5.61 -5.75
CA GLU A 176 -7.85 6.30 -4.75
C GLU A 176 -8.28 5.38 -3.59
N LEU A 177 -8.67 4.14 -3.87
CA LEU A 177 -8.99 3.15 -2.85
C LEU A 177 -7.76 2.81 -1.98
N GLN A 178 -6.55 2.84 -2.54
CA GLN A 178 -5.31 2.68 -1.76
C GLN A 178 -5.05 3.86 -0.82
N VAL A 179 -5.35 5.09 -1.22
CA VAL A 179 -5.26 6.26 -0.31
C VAL A 179 -6.20 6.08 0.88
N LEU A 180 -7.43 5.65 0.64
CA LEU A 180 -8.39 5.35 1.72
C LEU A 180 -7.89 4.24 2.63
N ARG A 181 -7.39 3.14 2.06
CA ARG A 181 -6.82 2.01 2.82
C ARG A 181 -5.68 2.49 3.72
N GLU A 182 -4.71 3.22 3.16
CA GLU A 182 -3.52 3.66 3.89
C GLU A 182 -3.88 4.63 5.01
N HIS A 183 -4.83 5.54 4.77
CA HIS A 183 -5.37 6.39 5.81
C HIS A 183 -6.02 5.57 6.94
N ARG A 184 -6.81 4.53 6.63
CA ARG A 184 -7.42 3.68 7.67
C ARG A 184 -6.38 2.88 8.45
N ARG A 185 -5.33 2.41 7.78
CA ARG A 185 -4.17 1.78 8.43
C ARG A 185 -3.50 2.74 9.41
N LEU A 186 -3.28 3.98 8.97
CA LEU A 186 -2.71 5.03 9.82
C LEU A 186 -3.62 5.30 11.02
N THR A 187 -4.93 5.47 10.83
CA THR A 187 -5.89 5.78 11.90
C THR A 187 -6.26 4.58 12.78
N GLY A 188 -5.75 3.38 12.50
CA GLY A 188 -6.03 2.17 13.27
C GLY A 188 -7.43 1.56 13.04
N ASP A 189 -8.12 1.93 11.96
CA ASP A 189 -9.41 1.35 11.58
C ASP A 189 -9.19 0.10 10.70
N ALA A 190 -8.83 -1.00 11.36
CA ALA A 190 -8.50 -2.26 10.69
C ALA A 190 -9.68 -2.84 9.87
N THR A 191 -10.93 -2.60 10.30
CA THR A 191 -12.11 -3.11 9.60
C THR A 191 -12.28 -2.40 8.25
N SER A 192 -12.20 -1.07 8.23
CA SER A 192 -12.27 -0.31 6.98
C SER A 192 -11.03 -0.52 6.11
N GLU A 193 -9.83 -0.60 6.70
CA GLU A 193 -8.60 -0.96 5.98
C GLU A 193 -8.78 -2.27 5.20
N MET A 194 -9.29 -3.31 5.87
CA MET A 194 -9.58 -4.60 5.25
C MET A 194 -10.66 -4.53 4.16
N ALA A 195 -11.65 -3.65 4.31
CA ALA A 195 -12.67 -3.44 3.29
C ALA A 195 -12.07 -2.79 2.03
N TYR A 196 -11.27 -1.73 2.18
CA TYR A 196 -10.62 -1.06 1.06
C TYR A 196 -9.56 -1.94 0.38
N MET A 197 -8.79 -2.72 1.15
CA MET A 197 -7.84 -3.69 0.59
C MET A 197 -8.53 -4.72 -0.32
N ARG A 198 -9.66 -5.29 0.14
CA ARG A 198 -10.44 -6.25 -0.67
C ARG A 198 -11.06 -5.60 -1.89
N ALA A 199 -11.58 -4.38 -1.75
CA ALA A 199 -12.20 -3.66 -2.85
C ALA A 199 -11.18 -3.27 -3.92
N ALA A 200 -10.03 -2.71 -3.53
CA ALA A 200 -8.97 -2.35 -4.47
C ALA A 200 -8.47 -3.58 -5.24
N SER A 201 -8.29 -4.71 -4.55
CA SER A 201 -7.94 -5.99 -5.17
C SER A 201 -8.99 -6.47 -6.18
N ALA A 202 -10.28 -6.39 -5.84
CA ALA A 202 -11.37 -6.80 -6.73
C ALA A 202 -11.51 -5.89 -7.95
N VAL A 203 -11.42 -4.56 -7.74
CA VAL A 203 -11.49 -3.54 -8.80
C VAL A 203 -10.32 -3.69 -9.77
N LYS A 204 -9.11 -3.93 -9.26
CA LYS A 204 -7.90 -4.10 -10.07
C LYS A 204 -7.97 -5.32 -10.98
N ALA A 205 -8.56 -6.41 -10.49
CA ALA A 205 -8.74 -7.65 -11.22
C ALA A 205 -9.97 -7.64 -12.17
N TYR A 206 -10.82 -6.61 -12.10
CA TYR A 206 -12.04 -6.57 -12.91
C TYR A 206 -11.68 -6.19 -14.36
N PRO A 207 -12.09 -7.01 -15.36
CA PRO A 207 -11.56 -6.94 -16.73
C PRO A 207 -12.29 -5.92 -17.62
N LEU A 208 -13.24 -5.15 -17.09
CA LEU A 208 -14.00 -4.16 -17.86
C LEU A 208 -14.01 -2.80 -17.14
N PRO A 209 -14.30 -1.70 -17.85
CA PRO A 209 -14.56 -0.42 -17.22
C PRO A 209 -15.71 -0.51 -16.22
N LEU A 210 -15.49 -0.02 -15.00
CA LEU A 210 -16.55 0.09 -14.01
C LEU A 210 -17.42 1.33 -14.22
N ARG A 211 -17.03 2.26 -15.09
CA ARG A 211 -17.70 3.56 -15.30
C ARG A 211 -19.22 3.45 -15.43
N ASP A 212 -19.72 2.53 -16.27
CA ASP A 212 -21.15 2.42 -16.57
C ASP A 212 -21.87 1.34 -15.73
N VAL A 213 -21.19 0.77 -14.73
CA VAL A 213 -21.75 -0.28 -13.88
C VAL A 213 -22.57 0.34 -12.75
N SER A 214 -23.88 0.10 -12.75
CA SER A 214 -24.80 0.55 -11.69
C SER A 214 -24.36 0.12 -10.29
N GLU A 215 -24.71 0.91 -9.26
CA GLU A 215 -24.35 0.62 -7.87
C GLU A 215 -24.83 -0.77 -7.39
N GLU A 216 -26.01 -1.23 -7.83
CA GLU A 216 -26.52 -2.57 -7.52
C GLU A 216 -25.62 -3.67 -8.08
N LYS A 217 -25.25 -3.57 -9.37
CA LYS A 217 -24.32 -4.51 -10.02
C LYS A 217 -22.94 -4.48 -9.37
N LEU A 218 -22.43 -3.32 -8.97
CA LEU A 218 -21.15 -3.22 -8.26
C LEU A 218 -21.15 -4.05 -6.98
N ARG A 219 -22.25 -4.04 -6.21
CA ARG A 219 -22.39 -4.82 -4.97
C ARG A 219 -22.41 -6.34 -5.20
N THR A 220 -22.61 -6.80 -6.43
CA THR A 220 -22.51 -8.22 -6.78
C THR A 220 -21.06 -8.70 -6.93
N ILE A 221 -20.11 -7.77 -7.12
CA ILE A 221 -18.68 -8.07 -7.21
C ILE A 221 -18.15 -8.34 -5.80
N LYS A 222 -17.62 -9.55 -5.58
CA LYS A 222 -17.08 -9.97 -4.29
C LYS A 222 -15.88 -9.09 -3.94
N GLY A 223 -15.95 -8.47 -2.75
CA GLY A 223 -14.98 -7.47 -2.29
C GLY A 223 -15.51 -6.04 -2.34
N ILE A 224 -16.60 -5.77 -3.05
CA ILE A 224 -17.24 -4.45 -3.12
C ILE A 224 -18.49 -4.41 -2.23
N GLY A 225 -18.38 -3.71 -1.09
CA GLY A 225 -19.52 -3.45 -0.20
C GLY A 225 -20.31 -2.19 -0.59
N ALA A 226 -21.45 -1.95 0.06
CA ALA A 226 -22.34 -0.82 -0.24
C ALA A 226 -21.61 0.54 -0.24
N LYS A 227 -20.84 0.85 0.81
CA LYS A 227 -20.05 2.07 0.90
C LYS A 227 -19.08 2.22 -0.28
N VAL A 228 -18.37 1.14 -0.63
CA VAL A 228 -17.40 1.20 -1.72
C VAL A 228 -18.09 1.34 -3.08
N ALA A 229 -19.24 0.69 -3.28
CA ALA A 229 -20.04 0.89 -4.50
C ALA A 229 -20.45 2.36 -4.67
N THR A 230 -20.85 3.03 -3.59
CA THR A 230 -21.13 4.47 -3.59
C THR A 230 -19.87 5.29 -3.92
N LEU A 231 -18.71 4.97 -3.35
CA LEU A 231 -17.45 5.65 -3.66
C LEU A 231 -17.00 5.45 -5.12
N ILE A 232 -17.24 4.28 -5.69
CA ILE A 232 -16.96 4.02 -7.12
C ILE A 232 -17.88 4.89 -8.00
N ARG A 233 -19.15 5.05 -7.63
CA ARG A 233 -20.04 6.00 -8.34
C ARG A 233 -19.52 7.43 -8.20
N GLN A 234 -19.19 7.84 -6.98
CA GLN A 234 -18.60 9.13 -6.70
C GLN A 234 -17.40 9.42 -7.60
N PHE A 235 -16.46 8.47 -7.69
CA PHE A 235 -15.27 8.59 -8.52
C PHE A 235 -15.58 8.90 -10.00
N TYR A 236 -16.52 8.18 -10.60
CA TYR A 236 -16.84 8.37 -12.02
C TYR A 236 -17.80 9.52 -12.30
N ASP A 237 -18.71 9.83 -11.38
CA ASP A 237 -19.74 10.86 -11.54
C ASP A 237 -19.19 12.25 -11.19
N GLU A 238 -18.31 12.34 -10.20
CA GLU A 238 -17.75 13.60 -9.66
C GLU A 238 -16.28 13.83 -10.05
N GLY A 239 -15.64 12.86 -10.69
CA GLY A 239 -14.24 12.92 -11.12
C GLY A 239 -13.20 12.54 -10.05
N GLY A 240 -13.65 12.09 -8.88
CA GLY A 240 -12.79 11.63 -7.78
C GLY A 240 -13.58 11.33 -6.51
N ILE A 241 -12.93 10.77 -5.51
CA ILE A 241 -13.49 10.55 -4.17
C ILE A 241 -13.13 11.75 -3.29
N ALA A 242 -14.13 12.50 -2.86
CA ALA A 242 -13.89 13.71 -2.08
C ALA A 242 -13.12 13.45 -0.76
N GLU A 243 -13.36 12.31 -0.11
CA GLU A 243 -12.58 11.91 1.08
C GLU A 243 -11.07 11.76 0.76
N VAL A 244 -10.72 11.27 -0.43
CA VAL A 244 -9.32 11.13 -0.87
C VAL A 244 -8.69 12.51 -1.06
N CYS A 245 -9.41 13.47 -1.62
CA CYS A 245 -8.95 14.85 -1.74
C CYS A 245 -8.61 15.44 -0.36
N VAL A 246 -9.49 15.27 0.62
CA VAL A 246 -9.27 15.74 2.00
C VAL A 246 -8.03 15.09 2.62
N ILE A 247 -7.86 13.78 2.47
CA ILE A 247 -6.71 13.03 3.01
C ILE A 247 -5.39 13.51 2.41
N ARG A 248 -5.34 13.74 1.09
CA ARG A 248 -4.13 14.21 0.38
C ARG A 248 -3.67 15.59 0.86
N HIS A 249 -4.60 16.45 1.25
CA HIS A 249 -4.31 17.82 1.70
C HIS A 249 -4.18 17.96 3.22
N ASP A 250 -4.44 16.91 4.01
CA ASP A 250 -4.27 16.96 5.47
C ASP A 250 -2.78 16.83 5.83
N GLN A 251 -2.15 17.94 6.22
CA GLN A 251 -0.72 17.95 6.55
C GLN A 251 -0.39 17.04 7.73
N ALA A 252 -1.28 16.87 8.70
CA ALA A 252 -1.01 15.97 9.83
C ALA A 252 -0.89 14.52 9.36
N ILE A 253 -1.77 14.12 8.44
CA ILE A 253 -1.71 12.79 7.81
C ILE A 253 -0.45 12.65 6.98
N GLN A 254 -0.12 13.63 6.11
CA GLN A 254 1.08 13.56 5.28
C GLN A 254 2.36 13.48 6.10
N THR A 255 2.49 14.26 7.18
CA THR A 255 3.62 14.20 8.10
C THR A 255 3.73 12.84 8.80
N GLN A 256 2.60 12.27 9.25
CA GLN A 256 2.61 10.94 9.86
C GLN A 256 3.01 9.84 8.87
N LEU A 257 2.54 9.92 7.61
CA LEU A 257 2.96 9.00 6.55
C LEU A 257 4.45 9.13 6.25
N GLN A 258 5.02 10.34 6.27
CA GLN A 258 6.46 10.54 6.13
C GLN A 258 7.24 9.87 7.27
N PHE A 259 6.77 9.95 8.52
CA PHE A 259 7.44 9.28 9.64
C PHE A 259 7.58 7.77 9.43
N MET A 260 6.59 7.16 8.76
CA MET A 260 6.56 5.73 8.46
C MET A 260 7.56 5.31 7.37
N MET A 261 8.25 6.26 6.73
CA MET A 261 9.38 5.96 5.86
C MET A 261 10.62 5.52 6.65
N LEU A 262 10.71 5.87 7.93
CA LEU A 262 11.77 5.38 8.80
C LEU A 262 11.50 3.92 9.20
N TYR A 263 12.54 3.10 9.12
CA TYR A 263 12.47 1.69 9.47
C TYR A 263 12.00 1.50 10.93
N GLY A 264 11.07 0.58 11.14
CA GLY A 264 10.48 0.31 12.45
C GLY A 264 9.38 1.29 12.90
N ILE A 265 9.10 2.34 12.12
CA ILE A 265 8.02 3.29 12.43
C ILE A 265 6.72 2.86 11.78
N GLY A 266 5.86 2.18 12.54
CA GLY A 266 4.49 1.86 12.14
C GLY A 266 3.47 2.97 12.47
N PRO A 267 2.20 2.80 12.05
CA PRO A 267 1.10 3.75 12.30
C PRO A 267 1.01 4.29 13.72
N ARG A 268 1.02 3.40 14.72
CA ARG A 268 0.89 3.78 16.13
C ARG A 268 2.03 4.69 16.59
N THR A 269 3.24 4.37 16.15
CA THR A 269 4.43 5.14 16.47
C THR A 269 4.41 6.50 15.79
N ALA A 270 4.03 6.55 14.51
CA ALA A 270 3.92 7.80 13.76
C ALA A 270 2.90 8.76 14.37
N GLN A 271 1.72 8.25 14.74
CA GLN A 271 0.69 9.03 15.44
C GLN A 271 1.19 9.58 16.78
N ARG A 272 1.81 8.73 17.60
CA ARG A 272 2.37 9.14 18.89
C ARG A 272 3.43 10.23 18.71
N ALA A 273 4.37 10.03 17.78
CA ALA A 273 5.41 11.02 17.51
C ALA A 273 4.83 12.38 17.09
N TYR A 274 3.79 12.37 16.26
CA TYR A 274 3.10 13.59 15.86
C TYR A 274 2.39 14.27 17.03
N GLN A 275 1.72 13.51 17.89
CA GLN A 275 1.05 14.03 19.11
C GLN A 275 2.05 14.64 20.10
N GLU A 276 3.25 14.07 20.18
CA GLU A 276 4.38 14.60 20.98
C GLU A 276 5.08 15.80 20.31
N GLY A 277 4.53 16.32 19.20
CA GLY A 277 4.98 17.55 18.56
C GLY A 277 6.07 17.37 17.50
N CYS A 278 6.39 16.14 17.09
CA CYS A 278 7.29 15.93 15.95
C CYS A 278 6.62 16.40 14.66
N ARG A 279 7.37 17.10 13.80
CA ARG A 279 6.89 17.54 12.48
C ARG A 279 7.84 17.16 11.35
N THR A 280 9.08 16.78 11.65
CA THR A 280 10.06 16.30 10.66
C THR A 280 10.64 14.96 11.06
N LEU A 281 11.33 14.28 10.13
CA LEU A 281 12.03 13.03 10.41
C LEU A 281 13.12 13.21 11.47
N GLU A 282 13.81 14.35 11.46
CA GLU A 282 14.83 14.73 12.46
C GLU A 282 14.23 14.94 13.85
N ASP A 283 12.97 15.37 13.95
CA ASP A 283 12.30 15.45 15.25
C ASP A 283 12.08 14.05 15.83
N VAL A 284 11.65 13.11 14.97
CA VAL A 284 11.44 11.71 15.36
C VAL A 284 12.76 11.12 15.86
N THR A 285 13.88 11.34 15.18
CA THR A 285 15.18 10.80 15.60
C THR A 285 15.73 11.45 16.88
N ARG A 286 15.48 12.75 17.10
CA ARG A 286 16.00 13.50 18.27
C ARG A 286 15.18 13.35 19.54
N ARG A 287 13.85 13.32 19.45
CA ARG A 287 12.94 13.39 20.61
C ARG A 287 12.49 12.03 21.11
N GLN A 288 12.48 11.03 20.24
CA GLN A 288 12.10 9.68 20.61
C GLN A 288 13.34 8.94 21.14
N HIS A 289 13.52 8.83 22.47
CA HIS A 289 14.35 7.79 23.11
C HIS A 289 13.72 6.43 22.89
N THR A 290 13.67 6.05 21.64
CA THR A 290 12.91 4.90 21.26
C THR A 290 13.85 3.74 21.10
N HIS A 291 13.62 2.75 21.94
CA HIS A 291 13.92 1.36 21.64
C HIS A 291 13.08 0.86 20.43
N LEU A 292 12.88 1.69 19.39
CA LEU A 292 11.93 1.44 18.29
C LEU A 292 12.40 0.40 17.28
N SER A 293 13.67 0.01 17.35
CA SER A 293 14.06 -1.35 16.99
C SER A 293 15.38 -1.67 17.66
N SER A 294 15.58 -2.92 18.07
CA SER A 294 16.87 -3.46 18.50
C SER A 294 17.82 -3.73 17.31
N GLN A 295 17.48 -3.24 16.11
CA GLN A 295 17.91 -3.78 14.82
C GLN A 295 18.49 -2.70 13.89
N LEU A 296 17.76 -1.61 13.67
CA LEU A 296 18.21 -0.39 12.96
C LEU A 296 17.58 0.83 13.64
N GLY A 297 18.37 1.64 14.36
CA GLY A 297 17.84 2.79 15.09
C GLY A 297 17.33 3.90 14.15
N PRO A 298 16.40 4.78 14.60
CA PRO A 298 15.84 5.85 13.76
C PRO A 298 16.89 6.76 13.10
N ALA A 299 18.01 7.03 13.78
CA ALA A 299 19.10 7.84 13.23
C ALA A 299 19.83 7.15 12.06
N ALA A 300 20.13 5.85 12.18
CA ALA A 300 20.71 5.07 11.10
C ALA A 300 19.73 4.94 9.93
N SER A 301 18.44 4.72 10.23
CA SER A 301 17.40 4.70 9.19
C SER A 301 17.32 6.03 8.44
N LEU A 302 17.41 7.16 9.13
CA LEU A 302 17.39 8.48 8.49
C LEU A 302 18.62 8.70 7.61
N ALA A 303 19.80 8.27 8.06
CA ALA A 303 21.03 8.38 7.28
C ALA A 303 20.99 7.52 5.99
N LEU A 304 20.35 6.35 6.04
CA LEU A 304 20.18 5.45 4.90
C LEU A 304 19.00 5.82 3.99
N LEU A 305 18.06 6.65 4.47
CA LEU A 305 16.82 6.94 3.76
C LEU A 305 17.01 7.51 2.34
N PRO A 306 17.99 8.39 2.06
CA PRO A 306 18.23 8.87 0.70
C PRO A 306 18.56 7.75 -0.29
N ASP A 307 19.27 6.72 0.14
CA ASP A 307 19.62 5.56 -0.68
C ASP A 307 18.43 4.59 -0.80
N LEU A 308 17.82 4.25 0.34
CA LEU A 308 16.72 3.28 0.42
C LEU A 308 15.41 3.80 -0.22
N SER A 309 15.27 5.12 -0.39
CA SER A 309 14.13 5.71 -1.11
C SER A 309 14.28 5.63 -2.62
N GLN A 310 15.50 5.44 -3.14
CA GLN A 310 15.74 5.27 -4.57
C GLN A 310 15.22 3.90 -5.01
N ARG A 311 14.57 3.86 -6.18
CA ARG A 311 14.10 2.60 -6.76
C ARG A 311 15.27 1.81 -7.34
N ILE A 312 15.15 0.49 -7.27
CA ILE A 312 16.09 -0.49 -7.80
C ILE A 312 15.52 -1.01 -9.12
N SER A 313 16.26 -0.82 -10.21
CA SER A 313 15.86 -1.32 -11.53
C SER A 313 16.07 -2.83 -11.64
N HIS A 314 15.32 -3.50 -12.52
CA HIS A 314 15.53 -4.93 -12.80
C HIS A 314 16.99 -5.28 -13.16
N TYR A 315 17.69 -4.39 -13.89
CA TYR A 315 19.10 -4.58 -14.23
C TYR A 315 20.01 -4.56 -13.00
N GLU A 316 19.75 -3.66 -12.05
CA GLU A 316 20.50 -3.62 -10.80
C GLU A 316 20.20 -4.85 -9.93
N VAL A 317 18.93 -5.29 -9.85
CA VAL A 317 18.57 -6.52 -9.15
C VAL A 317 19.33 -7.70 -9.72
N GLN A 318 19.33 -7.88 -11.04
CA GLN A 318 20.11 -8.94 -11.72
C GLN A 318 21.60 -8.81 -11.44
N TRP A 319 22.16 -7.60 -11.49
CA TRP A 319 23.56 -7.36 -11.16
C TRP A 319 23.91 -7.79 -9.72
N ILE A 320 23.00 -7.57 -8.76
CA ILE A 320 23.16 -7.97 -7.35
C ILE A 320 22.96 -9.50 -7.17
N THR A 321 22.05 -10.12 -7.94
CA THR A 321 21.55 -11.50 -7.72
C THR A 321 22.06 -12.55 -8.74
N GLU A 322 21.84 -12.41 -10.06
CA GLU A 322 22.41 -13.28 -11.14
C GLU A 322 22.19 -12.84 -12.64
N GLU A 323 23.08 -13.37 -13.51
CA GLU A 323 23.09 -13.65 -15.00
C GLU A 323 22.55 -12.64 -16.05
N VAL A 324 23.31 -11.58 -16.40
CA VAL A 324 23.42 -11.09 -17.80
C VAL A 324 24.81 -10.45 -18.06
N CYS A 325 25.43 -10.83 -19.19
CA CYS A 325 26.61 -10.30 -19.90
C CYS A 325 27.97 -11.00 -19.69
N ASP A 326 28.60 -11.32 -20.83
CA ASP A 326 29.89 -11.99 -21.10
C ASP A 326 31.16 -11.32 -20.50
N LEU A 327 31.03 -10.54 -19.42
CA LEU A 327 32.14 -9.88 -18.73
C LEU A 327 32.40 -10.59 -17.39
N ALA A 328 33.38 -11.49 -17.43
CA ALA A 328 33.74 -12.46 -16.40
C ALA A 328 34.24 -11.93 -15.04
N CYS A 329 33.74 -10.83 -14.45
CA CYS A 329 34.33 -10.31 -13.19
C CYS A 329 33.42 -9.65 -12.14
N LEU A 330 32.09 -9.60 -12.23
CA LEU A 330 31.30 -8.82 -11.25
C LEU A 330 29.98 -9.49 -10.82
N THR A 331 30.07 -10.67 -10.18
CA THR A 331 28.95 -11.27 -9.42
C THR A 331 29.36 -11.44 -7.97
N GLN A 332 28.44 -11.26 -7.02
CA GLN A 332 28.85 -11.07 -5.63
C GLN A 332 28.06 -11.97 -4.65
N ILE A 333 26.72 -11.92 -4.59
CA ILE A 333 25.98 -12.71 -3.58
C ILE A 333 25.96 -14.22 -3.90
N MET A 334 25.43 -14.63 -5.05
CA MET A 334 25.32 -16.06 -5.39
C MET A 334 26.68 -16.72 -5.67
N GLN A 335 27.66 -15.96 -6.15
CA GLN A 335 29.03 -16.46 -6.31
C GLN A 335 29.67 -16.78 -4.95
N ASP A 336 29.54 -15.89 -3.97
CA ASP A 336 29.99 -16.16 -2.60
C ASP A 336 29.24 -17.33 -1.98
N MET A 337 27.92 -17.39 -2.19
CA MET A 337 27.08 -18.49 -1.71
C MET A 337 27.55 -19.84 -2.27
N ARG A 338 27.81 -19.92 -3.59
CA ARG A 338 28.30 -21.14 -4.25
C ARG A 338 29.70 -21.56 -3.81
N GLY A 339 30.49 -20.64 -3.26
CA GLY A 339 31.75 -20.96 -2.58
C GLY A 339 31.57 -21.83 -1.34
N TYR A 340 30.41 -21.75 -0.67
CA TYR A 340 30.04 -22.59 0.47
C TYR A 340 29.08 -23.73 0.09
N LEU A 341 28.19 -23.51 -0.87
CA LEU A 341 27.15 -24.43 -1.33
C LEU A 341 27.14 -24.53 -2.86
N PRO A 342 27.96 -25.40 -3.47
CA PRO A 342 28.12 -25.48 -4.92
C PRO A 342 26.82 -25.75 -5.69
N ASP A 343 25.84 -26.39 -5.04
CA ASP A 343 24.54 -26.78 -5.59
C ASP A 343 23.41 -25.75 -5.31
N ALA A 344 23.74 -24.61 -4.69
CA ALA A 344 22.78 -23.59 -4.34
C ALA A 344 22.01 -23.05 -5.56
N ARG A 345 20.68 -23.05 -5.43
CA ARG A 345 19.71 -22.52 -6.37
C ARG A 345 18.95 -21.38 -5.72
N HIS A 346 18.48 -20.43 -6.53
CA HIS A 346 17.73 -19.31 -6.00
C HIS A 346 16.58 -18.88 -6.92
N THR A 347 15.64 -18.13 -6.37
CA THR A 347 14.56 -17.45 -7.10
C THR A 347 14.43 -16.04 -6.55
N ILE A 348 14.60 -15.04 -7.42
CA ILE A 348 14.25 -13.64 -7.11
C ILE A 348 12.73 -13.57 -6.98
N CYS A 349 12.24 -13.18 -5.81
CA CYS A 349 10.83 -13.14 -5.47
C CYS A 349 10.31 -11.68 -5.46
N GLY A 350 9.37 -11.39 -4.57
CA GLY A 350 8.92 -10.03 -4.35
C GLY A 350 8.22 -9.39 -5.55
N SER A 351 8.31 -8.06 -5.56
CA SER A 351 7.71 -7.24 -6.60
C SER A 351 8.35 -7.43 -7.98
N VAL A 352 9.65 -7.78 -8.03
CA VAL A 352 10.37 -8.08 -9.27
C VAL A 352 9.70 -9.25 -9.98
N ARG A 353 9.49 -10.36 -9.27
CA ARG A 353 8.87 -11.56 -9.84
C ARG A 353 7.43 -11.35 -10.30
N ARG A 354 6.73 -10.35 -9.74
CA ARG A 354 5.38 -9.95 -10.16
C ARG A 354 5.36 -8.94 -11.32
N GLY A 355 6.53 -8.62 -11.88
CA GLY A 355 6.68 -7.81 -13.09
C GLY A 355 6.89 -6.31 -12.85
N LYS A 356 7.19 -5.86 -11.61
CA LYS A 356 7.56 -4.45 -11.40
C LYS A 356 8.96 -4.19 -11.95
N GLU A 357 9.08 -3.19 -12.82
CA GLU A 357 10.36 -2.74 -13.39
C GLU A 357 11.29 -2.11 -12.34
N GLU A 358 10.68 -1.47 -11.34
CA GLU A 358 11.33 -0.74 -10.26
C GLU A 358 10.80 -1.18 -8.89
N VAL A 359 11.71 -1.52 -7.97
CA VAL A 359 11.38 -2.08 -6.64
C VAL A 359 12.07 -1.31 -5.51
N GLY A 360 11.63 -1.53 -4.27
CA GLY A 360 12.24 -0.91 -3.07
C GLY A 360 13.29 -1.78 -2.39
N ASP A 361 13.21 -3.09 -2.61
CA ASP A 361 14.00 -4.13 -1.95
C ASP A 361 14.13 -5.36 -2.87
N ILE A 362 15.05 -6.25 -2.49
CA ILE A 362 15.35 -7.48 -3.22
C ILE A 362 15.05 -8.67 -2.33
N ASP A 363 14.04 -9.46 -2.69
CA ASP A 363 13.70 -10.71 -2.02
C ASP A 363 14.35 -11.91 -2.73
N LEU A 364 15.26 -12.62 -2.05
CA LEU A 364 16.01 -13.74 -2.63
C LEU A 364 15.75 -15.03 -1.84
N VAL A 365 15.00 -15.96 -2.43
CA VAL A 365 14.76 -17.29 -1.83
C VAL A 365 15.77 -18.29 -2.37
N ILE A 366 16.55 -18.88 -1.48
CA ILE A 366 17.70 -19.74 -1.76
C ILE A 366 17.43 -21.14 -1.21
N THR A 367 17.84 -22.17 -1.95
CA THR A 367 17.76 -23.57 -1.51
C THR A 367 18.98 -24.36 -1.98
N SER A 368 19.25 -25.46 -1.28
CA SER A 368 20.36 -26.40 -1.53
C SER A 368 19.93 -27.79 -1.06
N GLU A 369 20.64 -28.81 -1.55
CA GLU A 369 20.61 -30.21 -1.11
C GLU A 369 21.37 -30.43 0.21
N ALA A 370 22.08 -29.40 0.71
CA ALA A 370 22.69 -29.43 2.03
C ALA A 370 21.66 -29.57 3.16
N GLU A 371 22.09 -30.18 4.26
CA GLU A 371 21.24 -30.33 5.45
C GLU A 371 20.77 -28.97 5.97
N PRO A 372 19.47 -28.81 6.33
CA PRO A 372 18.91 -27.53 6.72
C PRO A 372 19.60 -26.84 7.91
N ASP A 373 20.19 -27.63 8.79
CA ASP A 373 20.91 -27.16 9.99
C ASP A 373 22.21 -26.42 9.62
N ASN A 374 22.77 -26.65 8.43
CA ASN A 374 23.94 -25.93 7.96
C ASN A 374 23.61 -24.53 7.43
N HIS A 375 22.35 -24.25 7.10
CA HIS A 375 21.95 -23.00 6.45
C HIS A 375 22.21 -21.77 7.33
N SER A 376 21.94 -21.83 8.64
CA SER A 376 22.20 -20.69 9.56
C SER A 376 23.68 -20.36 9.64
N PHE A 377 24.52 -21.38 9.73
CA PHE A 377 25.97 -21.22 9.82
C PHE A 377 26.56 -20.65 8.52
N ILE A 378 26.04 -21.07 7.37
CA ILE A 378 26.44 -20.55 6.06
C ILE A 378 26.01 -19.08 5.92
N LEU A 379 24.79 -18.75 6.35
CA LEU A 379 24.30 -17.37 6.38
C LEU A 379 25.18 -16.50 7.27
N GLU A 380 25.52 -16.94 8.49
CA GLU A 380 26.40 -16.21 9.40
C GLU A 380 27.81 -15.98 8.81
N LYS A 381 28.38 -16.99 8.16
CA LYS A 381 29.68 -16.86 7.47
C LYS A 381 29.63 -15.86 6.34
N LEU A 382 28.60 -15.88 5.51
CA LEU A 382 28.42 -14.94 4.41
C LEU A 382 28.26 -13.51 4.92
N LEU A 383 27.41 -13.31 5.92
CA LEU A 383 27.21 -12.01 6.54
C LEU A 383 28.51 -11.47 7.16
N SER A 384 29.31 -12.33 7.80
CA SER A 384 30.61 -11.94 8.36
C SER A 384 31.59 -11.53 7.26
N LYS A 385 31.72 -12.35 6.20
CA LYS A 385 32.54 -12.04 5.04
C LYS A 385 32.15 -10.70 4.40
N TRP A 386 30.86 -10.46 4.16
CA TRP A 386 30.42 -9.21 3.54
C TRP A 386 30.60 -7.99 4.41
N ARG A 387 30.67 -8.13 5.74
CA ARG A 387 31.08 -7.02 6.63
C ARG A 387 32.56 -6.72 6.48
N GLU A 388 33.40 -7.74 6.41
CA GLU A 388 34.85 -7.59 6.18
C GLU A 388 35.14 -6.95 4.81
N ASP A 389 34.36 -7.32 3.79
CA ASP A 389 34.46 -6.77 2.43
C ASP A 389 33.75 -5.40 2.27
N GLU A 390 33.25 -4.79 3.36
CA GLU A 390 32.50 -3.52 3.35
C GLU A 390 31.24 -3.51 2.44
N ARG A 391 30.72 -4.69 2.10
CA ARG A 391 29.52 -4.90 1.29
C ARG A 391 28.24 -5.00 2.11
N LEU A 392 28.35 -5.15 3.42
CA LEU A 392 27.24 -5.20 4.37
C LEU A 392 27.46 -4.20 5.49
N THR A 393 26.62 -3.15 5.56
CA THR A 393 26.74 -2.15 6.64
C THR A 393 25.85 -2.46 7.83
N HIS A 394 24.66 -3.03 7.60
CA HIS A 394 23.71 -3.31 8.67
C HIS A 394 23.00 -4.65 8.46
N THR A 395 22.76 -5.37 9.56
CA THR A 395 21.84 -6.50 9.61
C THR A 395 20.62 -6.07 10.39
N ILE A 396 19.49 -6.02 9.71
CA ILE A 396 18.22 -5.60 10.29
C ILE A 396 17.67 -6.76 11.10
N SER A 397 17.51 -7.93 10.49
CA SER A 397 17.09 -9.12 11.22
C SER A 397 17.85 -10.32 10.71
N VAL A 398 18.10 -11.29 11.58
CA VAL A 398 18.62 -12.59 11.19
C VAL A 398 18.00 -13.64 12.09
N THR A 399 17.58 -14.74 11.48
CA THR A 399 17.09 -15.92 12.22
C THR A 399 18.23 -16.47 13.05
N GLN A 400 18.00 -16.64 14.36
CA GLN A 400 19.05 -17.11 15.27
C GLN A 400 19.47 -18.55 14.93
N PRO A 401 20.77 -18.88 15.00
CA PRO A 401 21.27 -20.23 14.68
C PRO A 401 20.66 -21.35 15.52
N GLU A 402 20.18 -21.04 16.73
CA GLU A 402 19.55 -21.99 17.66
C GLU A 402 18.11 -22.37 17.25
N SER A 403 17.53 -21.62 16.29
CA SER A 403 16.28 -21.98 15.66
C SER A 403 16.50 -23.22 14.81
N HIS A 404 15.99 -24.38 15.25
CA HIS A 404 15.95 -25.62 14.47
C HIS A 404 14.94 -25.53 13.29
N GLY A 405 14.69 -24.31 12.81
CA GLY A 405 13.80 -24.00 11.72
C GLY A 405 14.42 -24.42 10.40
N ARG A 406 13.60 -24.92 9.49
CA ARG A 406 14.02 -25.29 8.12
C ARG A 406 14.07 -24.09 7.16
N VAL A 407 13.89 -22.89 7.70
CA VAL A 407 13.92 -21.61 6.98
C VAL A 407 14.67 -20.62 7.84
N HIS A 408 15.65 -19.95 7.23
CA HIS A 408 16.50 -18.94 7.85
C HIS A 408 16.45 -17.67 7.02
N VAL A 409 16.03 -16.58 7.65
CA VAL A 409 15.88 -15.27 7.01
C VAL A 409 16.97 -14.34 7.52
N ALA A 410 17.63 -13.61 6.62
CA ALA A 410 18.43 -12.43 6.95
C ALA A 410 17.94 -11.23 6.14
N GLU A 411 17.50 -10.20 6.84
CA GLU A 411 17.18 -8.90 6.27
C GLU A 411 18.37 -7.97 6.46
N ILE A 412 18.91 -7.44 5.37
CA ILE A 412 20.20 -6.75 5.38
C ILE A 412 20.18 -5.44 4.59
N VAL A 413 21.14 -4.58 4.90
CA VAL A 413 21.47 -3.38 4.12
C VAL A 413 22.80 -3.64 3.39
N TYR A 414 22.67 -3.98 2.12
CA TYR A 414 23.78 -4.31 1.23
C TYR A 414 24.29 -3.07 0.49
N VAL A 415 25.60 -2.97 0.26
CA VAL A 415 26.23 -1.87 -0.48
C VAL A 415 26.39 -2.26 -1.95
N SER A 416 25.49 -1.74 -2.79
CA SER A 416 25.53 -1.91 -4.25
C SER A 416 26.59 -0.99 -4.86
N HIS A 417 27.46 -1.58 -5.68
CA HIS A 417 28.46 -0.87 -6.48
C HIS A 417 28.07 -0.79 -7.97
N TYR A 418 26.78 -1.00 -8.26
CA TYR A 418 26.23 -0.87 -9.61
C TYR A 418 26.35 0.57 -10.14
N HIS A 419 26.19 1.54 -9.24
CA HIS A 419 26.35 2.96 -9.54
C HIS A 419 27.79 3.45 -9.29
N PRO A 420 28.22 4.56 -9.91
CA PRO A 420 29.55 5.13 -9.67
C PRO A 420 29.83 5.49 -8.21
N GLN A 421 28.78 5.89 -7.48
CA GLN A 421 28.82 6.02 -6.02
C GLN A 421 28.09 4.83 -5.41
N PRO A 422 28.65 4.16 -4.40
CA PRO A 422 27.99 3.04 -3.76
C PRO A 422 26.65 3.47 -3.13
N VAL A 423 25.62 2.64 -3.27
CA VAL A 423 24.27 2.91 -2.78
C VAL A 423 23.82 1.77 -1.88
N HIS A 424 23.21 2.09 -0.74
CA HIS A 424 22.62 1.09 0.14
C HIS A 424 21.31 0.54 -0.43
N ARG A 425 21.19 -0.79 -0.48
CA ARG A 425 19.99 -1.52 -0.93
C ARG A 425 19.51 -2.47 0.16
N ARG A 426 18.19 -2.57 0.33
CA ARG A 426 17.56 -3.60 1.16
C ARG A 426 17.58 -4.92 0.41
N VAL A 427 18.10 -5.97 1.05
CA VAL A 427 18.10 -7.33 0.52
C VAL A 427 17.62 -8.27 1.61
N ASP A 428 16.63 -9.10 1.29
CA ASP A 428 16.08 -10.11 2.16
C ASP A 428 16.49 -11.49 1.62
N LEU A 429 17.34 -12.17 2.38
CA LEU A 429 17.87 -13.49 2.05
C LEU A 429 17.08 -14.54 2.80
N VAL A 430 16.50 -15.50 2.08
CA VAL A 430 15.61 -16.52 2.64
C VAL A 430 16.14 -17.88 2.27
N PHE A 431 16.90 -18.49 3.18
CA PHE A 431 17.41 -19.83 2.98
C PHE A 431 16.37 -20.86 3.42
N VAL A 432 15.95 -21.75 2.52
CA VAL A 432 14.95 -22.78 2.81
C VAL A 432 15.40 -24.17 2.35
N ALA A 433 14.97 -25.20 3.08
CA ALA A 433 15.12 -26.58 2.64
C ALA A 433 14.33 -26.87 1.35
N GLN A 434 14.84 -27.77 0.52
CA GLN A 434 14.29 -28.07 -0.81
C GLN A 434 12.81 -28.46 -0.77
N ALA A 435 12.39 -29.21 0.26
CA ALA A 435 11.02 -29.62 0.44
C ALA A 435 10.03 -28.46 0.67
N GLN A 436 10.48 -27.25 1.04
CA GLN A 436 9.60 -26.09 1.26
C GLN A 436 9.80 -24.98 0.24
N TYR A 437 10.67 -25.18 -0.74
CA TYR A 437 11.10 -24.14 -1.66
C TYR A 437 9.92 -23.48 -2.39
N GLY A 438 8.97 -24.26 -2.88
CA GLY A 438 7.77 -23.76 -3.56
C GLY A 438 6.85 -22.91 -2.67
N ALA A 439 6.63 -23.32 -1.42
CA ALA A 439 5.84 -22.55 -0.48
C ALA A 439 6.54 -21.24 -0.07
N ALA A 440 7.86 -21.28 0.12
CA ALA A 440 8.65 -20.08 0.40
C ALA A 440 8.61 -19.10 -0.78
N ILE A 441 8.80 -19.58 -2.02
CA ILE A 441 8.66 -18.74 -3.22
C ILE A 441 7.26 -18.09 -3.24
N LEU A 442 6.19 -18.84 -2.99
CA LEU A 442 4.84 -18.26 -2.98
C LEU A 442 4.65 -17.17 -1.92
N ALA A 443 5.14 -17.41 -0.70
CA ALA A 443 5.03 -16.46 0.41
C ALA A 443 5.81 -15.16 0.12
N TRP A 444 7.04 -15.28 -0.36
CA TRP A 444 7.92 -14.15 -0.66
C TRP A 444 7.63 -13.51 -2.02
N THR A 445 6.93 -14.18 -2.93
CA THR A 445 6.44 -13.57 -4.18
C THR A 445 5.29 -12.60 -3.91
N GLY A 446 4.47 -12.81 -2.87
CA GLY A 446 3.30 -11.97 -2.61
C GLY A 446 2.26 -11.97 -3.74
N SER A 447 1.44 -10.92 -3.89
CA SER A 447 1.35 -9.70 -3.09
C SER A 447 0.75 -9.92 -1.67
N ILE A 448 0.70 -8.89 -0.82
CA ILE A 448 0.20 -9.00 0.57
C ILE A 448 -1.23 -9.55 0.61
N THR A 449 -2.13 -9.03 -0.23
CA THR A 449 -3.53 -9.45 -0.31
C THR A 449 -3.65 -10.87 -0.86
N TYR A 450 -2.82 -11.23 -1.85
CA TYR A 450 -2.78 -12.58 -2.41
C TYR A 450 -2.35 -13.60 -1.35
N GLU A 451 -1.28 -13.30 -0.63
CA GLU A 451 -0.70 -14.14 0.42
C GLU A 451 -1.65 -14.29 1.62
N ARG A 452 -2.31 -13.20 2.03
CA ARG A 452 -3.37 -13.22 3.04
C ARG A 452 -4.51 -14.17 2.65
N ASP A 453 -5.00 -14.06 1.42
CA ASP A 453 -6.12 -14.90 0.96
C ASP A 453 -5.68 -16.34 0.71
N LEU A 454 -4.42 -16.59 0.34
CA LEU A 454 -3.82 -17.93 0.28
C LEU A 454 -3.82 -18.59 1.67
N ARG A 455 -3.38 -17.88 2.72
CA ARG A 455 -3.43 -18.37 4.10
C ARG A 455 -4.86 -18.68 4.55
N ARG A 456 -5.82 -17.79 4.24
CA ARG A 456 -7.24 -18.01 4.56
C ARG A 456 -7.79 -19.24 3.85
N TRP A 457 -7.46 -19.41 2.57
CA TRP A 457 -7.90 -20.53 1.76
C TRP A 457 -7.31 -21.86 2.23
N ALA A 458 -6.01 -21.89 2.50
CA ALA A 458 -5.32 -23.05 3.04
C ALA A 458 -5.96 -23.51 4.36
N ARG A 459 -6.26 -22.57 5.26
CA ARG A 459 -6.91 -22.88 6.54
C ARG A 459 -8.28 -23.52 6.37
N ALA A 460 -9.08 -23.05 5.41
CA ALA A 460 -10.37 -23.65 5.07
C ALA A 460 -10.26 -25.08 4.51
N ARG A 461 -9.05 -25.51 4.13
CA ARG A 461 -8.72 -26.85 3.62
C ARG A 461 -7.95 -27.73 4.61
N GLY A 462 -7.86 -27.31 5.86
CA GLY A 462 -7.14 -28.08 6.86
C GLY A 462 -5.62 -27.85 6.84
N TYR A 463 -5.13 -26.78 6.21
CA TYR A 463 -3.70 -26.47 6.17
C TYR A 463 -3.35 -25.11 6.79
N MET A 464 -2.17 -25.00 7.37
CA MET A 464 -1.52 -23.74 7.71
C MET A 464 -0.45 -23.45 6.66
N PHE A 465 -0.66 -22.42 5.85
CA PHE A 465 0.34 -21.90 4.92
C PHE A 465 1.13 -20.75 5.56
N SER A 466 2.44 -20.72 5.36
CA SER A 466 3.34 -19.61 5.73
C SER A 466 4.63 -19.68 4.91
N HIS A 467 5.54 -18.72 5.11
CA HIS A 467 6.89 -18.79 4.53
C HIS A 467 7.70 -20.02 5.00
N MET A 468 7.30 -20.66 6.10
CA MET A 468 7.92 -21.88 6.62
C MET A 468 7.49 -23.16 5.87
N GLY A 469 6.45 -23.09 5.05
CA GLY A 469 5.87 -24.23 4.35
C GLY A 469 4.35 -24.38 4.53
N LEU A 470 3.85 -25.53 4.12
CA LEU A 470 2.44 -25.93 4.22
C LEU A 470 2.31 -27.07 5.24
N VAL A 471 1.63 -26.82 6.36
CA VAL A 471 1.48 -27.79 7.45
C VAL A 471 0.03 -28.24 7.54
N HIS A 472 -0.21 -29.55 7.56
CA HIS A 472 -1.54 -30.10 7.79
C HIS A 472 -1.96 -29.86 9.26
N LEU A 473 -3.12 -29.26 9.50
CA LEU A 473 -3.56 -28.81 10.82
C LEU A 473 -3.83 -29.97 11.78
N ASP A 474 -4.39 -31.09 11.29
CA ASP A 474 -4.72 -32.23 12.17
C ASP A 474 -3.50 -33.08 12.55
N THR A 475 -2.60 -33.35 11.60
CA THR A 475 -1.44 -34.22 11.82
C THR A 475 -0.20 -33.45 12.25
N MET A 476 -0.21 -32.11 12.12
CA MET A 476 0.96 -31.23 12.28
C MET A 476 2.13 -31.61 11.37
N GLN A 477 1.88 -32.38 10.31
CA GLN A 477 2.90 -32.79 9.35
C GLN A 477 3.12 -31.69 8.31
N LEU A 478 4.39 -31.45 8.01
CA LEU A 478 4.81 -30.57 6.94
C LEU A 478 4.70 -31.30 5.61
N GLU A 479 3.92 -30.75 4.68
CA GLU A 479 3.79 -31.28 3.34
C GLU A 479 4.99 -30.89 2.47
N PRO A 480 5.53 -31.81 1.66
CA PRO A 480 6.57 -31.49 0.71
C PRO A 480 6.00 -30.63 -0.43
N THR A 481 6.47 -29.40 -0.52
CA THR A 481 6.13 -28.40 -1.53
C THR A 481 7.40 -27.90 -2.23
N PRO A 482 8.10 -28.74 -3.02
CA PRO A 482 9.34 -28.34 -3.68
C PRO A 482 9.13 -27.32 -4.80
N THR A 483 7.89 -27.18 -5.30
CA THR A 483 7.51 -26.22 -6.35
C THR A 483 6.22 -25.48 -5.98
N GLU A 484 5.96 -24.32 -6.59
CA GLU A 484 4.69 -23.62 -6.40
C GLU A 484 3.50 -24.48 -6.87
N ALA A 485 3.69 -25.27 -7.93
CA ALA A 485 2.69 -26.19 -8.46
C ALA A 485 2.23 -27.21 -7.41
N SER A 486 3.16 -27.73 -6.61
CA SER A 486 2.85 -28.65 -5.50
C SER A 486 1.90 -28.01 -4.48
N VAL A 487 2.07 -26.71 -4.17
CA VAL A 487 1.16 -25.98 -3.27
C VAL A 487 -0.21 -25.80 -3.93
N PHE A 488 -0.24 -25.43 -5.21
CA PHE A 488 -1.49 -25.24 -5.94
C PHE A 488 -2.31 -26.53 -6.03
N GLU A 489 -1.66 -27.66 -6.30
CA GLU A 489 -2.29 -28.97 -6.37
C GLU A 489 -2.89 -29.38 -5.01
N LEU A 490 -2.10 -29.31 -3.92
CA LEU A 490 -2.55 -29.64 -2.56
C LEU A 490 -3.74 -28.79 -2.12
N LEU A 491 -3.77 -27.51 -2.53
CA LEU A 491 -4.83 -26.58 -2.16
C LEU A 491 -5.97 -26.48 -3.20
N GLY A 492 -5.91 -27.24 -4.30
CA GLY A 492 -6.89 -27.16 -5.40
C GLY A 492 -7.03 -25.74 -5.96
N LEU A 493 -5.92 -25.05 -6.17
CA LEU A 493 -5.84 -23.69 -6.68
C LEU A 493 -5.47 -23.68 -8.18
N PRO A 494 -5.93 -22.68 -8.94
CA PRO A 494 -5.42 -22.45 -10.28
C PRO A 494 -3.95 -22.01 -10.22
N ALA A 495 -3.13 -22.51 -11.15
CA ALA A 495 -1.75 -22.08 -11.32
C ALA A 495 -1.69 -20.69 -11.98
N ILE A 496 -1.99 -19.65 -11.21
CA ILE A 496 -1.91 -18.25 -11.68
C ILE A 496 -0.42 -17.85 -11.75
N PRO A 497 0.08 -17.30 -12.87
CA PRO A 497 1.47 -16.89 -12.98
C PRO A 497 1.78 -15.69 -12.07
N PRO A 498 3.01 -15.51 -11.60
CA PRO A 498 3.39 -14.44 -10.66
C PRO A 498 3.00 -13.02 -11.09
N THR A 499 3.10 -12.72 -12.39
CA THR A 499 2.72 -11.43 -13.01
C THR A 499 1.23 -11.09 -12.86
N LEU A 500 0.40 -12.09 -12.57
CA LEU A 500 -1.04 -11.95 -12.35
C LEU A 500 -1.43 -12.13 -10.86
N ARG A 501 -0.48 -11.98 -9.93
CA ARG A 501 -0.72 -12.04 -8.47
C ARG A 501 -0.61 -10.67 -7.80
N ASN A 502 -0.79 -9.59 -8.56
CA ASN A 502 -0.66 -8.21 -8.10
C ASN A 502 -1.94 -7.70 -7.41
N ALA A 503 -2.41 -8.43 -6.40
CA ALA A 503 -3.68 -8.21 -5.71
C ALA A 503 -3.71 -6.98 -4.79
N ASP A 504 -2.64 -6.19 -4.75
CA ASP A 504 -2.46 -5.00 -3.91
C ASP A 504 -2.64 -3.69 -4.66
#